data_AF-A0A6M3K3Z0-F1
#
_entry.id   AF-A0A6M3K3Z0-F1
#
_cell.length_a   1.000
_cell.length_b   1.000
_cell.length_c   1.000
_cell.angle_alpha   90.00
_cell.angle_beta   90.00
_cell.angle_gamma   90.00
#
_symmetry.space_group_name_H-M   'P 1'
#
loop_
_entity.id
_entity.type
_entity.pdbx_description
1 polymer ?
#
loop_
_entity_poly.entity_id
_entity_poly.type
_entity_poly.pdbx_seq_one_letter_code
_entity_poly.pdbx_strand_id
1 'polypeptide(L)'
;MARTLDEVLLIERGMLDDATTGGTLGAEFTDAELELITQQILEEVSEHSANIVREVCLTHEDSREIDISGIENFGILYAEYPIGKSPRERRNVIPIDNDTIEIDTTLSPADADSGVLTGTVTFTAGSTAVTGSGTTFTTELAADYHIRKSTGSRWYRIASVTSATALVLAEVCRGEDGGADTASVTAYYDEEVAYLFCKKNHKLADGGTLTGTVTFTSGSTAISGAGTAFTTELVVGSRIKKSSGTNIYRVASITSNTALVLTSTCKAADNGADTVSLTIFYDKDDTTLDSDEEKAVIVGSVATAALTYINNIRTHIKEATTLLNTVDAVIVDMADRLSKAISYMTTGSAQIADERTTAETAIDGVSAGINRALDDLALGETYINKVSYGGNPESDYGVYASKELQAATELLQQAGSYMALHSTSGRYSEYAGREISLANGLLNQASGILRQVTSRLSLAGATNSYQAWANNQYAIYQRALRKIEKTPVWKEYPKD
;
A
#
# COMPACT_ATOMS: atom_id res chain seq x y z
N MET A 1 -15.50 -16.24 -17.24
CA MET A 1 -16.04 -15.32 -16.22
C MET A 1 -15.29 -15.67 -14.98
N ALA A 2 -14.48 -14.73 -14.48
CA ALA A 2 -13.62 -14.96 -13.34
C ALA A 2 -14.47 -14.88 -12.08
N ARG A 3 -14.53 -15.97 -11.33
CA ARG A 3 -15.43 -16.14 -10.19
C ARG A 3 -14.71 -16.13 -8.87
N THR A 4 -13.42 -16.42 -8.90
CA THR A 4 -12.54 -16.34 -7.73
C THR A 4 -11.64 -15.11 -7.84
N LEU A 5 -11.15 -14.65 -6.69
CA LEU A 5 -10.15 -13.59 -6.64
C LEU A 5 -8.92 -13.95 -7.50
N ASP A 6 -8.37 -15.15 -7.37
CA ASP A 6 -7.23 -15.62 -8.17
C ASP A 6 -7.45 -15.51 -9.69
N GLU A 7 -8.65 -15.84 -10.17
CA GLU A 7 -8.98 -15.73 -11.60
C GLU A 7 -9.05 -14.27 -12.04
N VAL A 8 -9.58 -13.39 -11.19
CA VAL A 8 -9.64 -11.95 -11.43
C VAL A 8 -8.23 -11.37 -11.49
N LEU A 9 -7.38 -11.70 -10.51
CA LEU A 9 -5.97 -11.28 -10.45
C LEU A 9 -5.17 -11.77 -11.68
N LEU A 10 -5.39 -13.00 -12.13
CA LEU A 10 -4.73 -13.54 -13.32
C LEU A 10 -5.14 -12.78 -14.60
N ILE A 11 -6.43 -12.45 -14.74
CA ILE A 11 -6.92 -11.67 -15.88
C ILE A 11 -6.37 -10.24 -15.80
N GLU A 12 -6.36 -9.63 -14.63
CA GLU A 12 -5.81 -8.30 -14.41
C GLU A 12 -4.35 -8.22 -14.85
N ARG A 13 -3.53 -9.16 -14.41
CA ARG A 13 -2.11 -9.26 -14.81
C ARG A 13 -1.99 -9.39 -16.32
N GLY A 14 -2.76 -10.28 -16.95
CA GLY A 14 -2.77 -10.43 -18.41
C GLY A 14 -3.15 -9.13 -19.14
N MET A 15 -4.18 -8.42 -18.66
CA MET A 15 -4.60 -7.14 -19.25
C MET A 15 -3.59 -6.02 -19.05
N LEU A 16 -2.91 -5.97 -17.89
CA LEU A 16 -1.84 -5.03 -17.59
C LEU A 16 -0.61 -5.32 -18.46
N ASP A 17 -0.26 -6.58 -18.66
CA ASP A 17 0.85 -6.98 -19.54
C ASP A 17 0.55 -6.71 -21.01
N ASP A 18 -0.68 -6.94 -21.48
CA ASP A 18 -1.10 -6.64 -22.86
C ASP A 18 -1.13 -5.12 -23.15
N ALA A 19 -1.29 -4.28 -22.12
CA ALA A 19 -1.21 -2.83 -22.27
C ALA A 19 0.19 -2.37 -22.69
N THR A 20 1.20 -3.22 -22.49
CA THR A 20 2.62 -2.94 -22.52
C THR A 20 3.27 -3.61 -23.73
N THR A 21 4.08 -2.89 -24.50
CA THR A 21 4.85 -3.52 -25.60
C THR A 21 5.94 -4.48 -25.08
N GLY A 22 6.14 -4.59 -23.76
CA GLY A 22 7.11 -5.48 -23.11
C GLY A 22 6.53 -6.56 -22.19
N GLY A 23 5.23 -6.54 -21.88
CA GLY A 23 4.56 -7.59 -21.10
C GLY A 23 5.08 -7.79 -19.67
N THR A 24 5.43 -6.72 -18.96
CA THR A 24 5.97 -6.82 -17.58
C THR A 24 5.23 -5.99 -16.53
N LEU A 25 4.16 -5.29 -16.88
CA LEU A 25 3.49 -4.40 -15.93
C LEU A 25 2.73 -5.17 -14.85
N GLY A 26 2.17 -6.33 -15.19
CA GLY A 26 1.58 -7.23 -14.21
C GLY A 26 2.57 -7.55 -13.10
N ALA A 27 3.86 -7.73 -13.42
CA ALA A 27 4.90 -8.02 -12.43
C ALA A 27 5.24 -6.85 -11.49
N GLU A 28 4.86 -5.61 -11.82
CA GLU A 28 5.07 -4.44 -10.97
C GLU A 28 4.11 -4.39 -9.77
N PHE A 29 3.03 -5.17 -9.79
CA PHE A 29 2.08 -5.28 -8.69
C PHE A 29 2.25 -6.59 -7.95
N THR A 30 2.29 -6.50 -6.62
CA THR A 30 2.14 -7.67 -5.75
C THR A 30 0.68 -8.14 -5.74
N ASP A 31 0.44 -9.42 -5.45
CA ASP A 31 -0.94 -9.95 -5.36
C ASP A 31 -1.76 -9.21 -4.30
N ALA A 32 -1.14 -8.82 -3.18
CA ALA A 32 -1.80 -8.06 -2.12
C ALA A 32 -2.26 -6.66 -2.56
N GLU A 33 -1.48 -5.98 -3.41
CA GLU A 33 -1.87 -4.66 -3.95
C GLU A 33 -3.05 -4.78 -4.91
N LEU A 34 -3.04 -5.79 -5.80
CA LEU A 34 -4.15 -6.03 -6.71
C LEU A 34 -5.40 -6.48 -5.95
N GLU A 35 -5.27 -7.34 -4.95
CA GLU A 35 -6.37 -7.75 -4.08
C GLU A 35 -7.02 -6.53 -3.40
N LEU A 36 -6.22 -5.62 -2.83
CA LEU A 36 -6.74 -4.41 -2.20
C LEU A 36 -7.51 -3.53 -3.19
N ILE A 37 -6.97 -3.36 -4.41
CA ILE A 37 -7.64 -2.61 -5.49
C ILE A 37 -8.96 -3.29 -5.87
N THR A 38 -8.97 -4.61 -5.99
CA THR A 38 -10.15 -5.38 -6.36
C THR A 38 -11.22 -5.32 -5.27
N GLN A 39 -10.84 -5.35 -3.99
CA GLN A 39 -11.76 -5.15 -2.87
C GLN A 39 -12.39 -3.75 -2.88
N GLN A 40 -11.60 -2.69 -3.16
CA GLN A 40 -12.13 -1.32 -3.28
C GLN A 40 -13.14 -1.19 -4.43
N ILE A 41 -12.84 -1.81 -5.57
CA ILE A 41 -13.75 -1.78 -6.73
C ILE A 41 -14.99 -2.62 -6.47
N LEU A 42 -14.86 -3.73 -5.74
CA LEU A 42 -15.99 -4.55 -5.33
C LEU A 42 -16.96 -3.78 -4.43
N GLU A 43 -16.44 -2.97 -3.52
CA GLU A 43 -17.25 -2.04 -2.70
C GLU A 43 -17.98 -1.01 -3.59
N GLU A 44 -17.29 -0.35 -4.51
CA GLU A 44 -17.92 0.62 -5.44
C GLU A 44 -19.00 -0.03 -6.32
N VAL A 45 -18.75 -1.24 -6.82
CA VAL A 45 -19.74 -2.03 -7.58
C VAL A 45 -20.96 -2.34 -6.71
N SER A 46 -20.75 -2.65 -5.42
CA SER A 46 -21.81 -2.93 -4.45
C SER A 46 -22.67 -1.72 -4.12
N GLU A 47 -22.12 -0.51 -4.21
CA GLU A 47 -22.89 0.73 -4.06
C GLU A 47 -23.86 0.93 -5.24
N HIS A 48 -23.46 0.55 -6.45
CA HIS A 48 -24.25 0.70 -7.68
C HIS A 48 -25.28 -0.42 -7.87
N SER A 49 -24.91 -1.65 -7.55
CA SER A 49 -25.78 -2.83 -7.55
C SER A 49 -25.53 -3.56 -6.24
N ALA A 50 -26.39 -3.34 -5.24
CA ALA A 50 -26.21 -4.01 -3.96
C ALA A 50 -26.67 -5.46 -4.04
N ASN A 51 -25.92 -6.38 -3.44
CA ASN A 51 -26.37 -7.75 -3.25
C ASN A 51 -27.47 -7.78 -2.19
N ILE A 52 -28.70 -8.03 -2.61
CA ILE A 52 -29.84 -8.11 -1.69
C ILE A 52 -29.94 -9.53 -1.13
N VAL A 53 -29.62 -9.68 0.15
CA VAL A 53 -29.73 -10.95 0.86
C VAL A 53 -30.92 -10.90 1.81
N ARG A 54 -31.68 -12.00 1.81
CA ARG A 54 -32.78 -12.20 2.75
C ARG A 54 -32.26 -12.88 4.00
N GLU A 55 -32.25 -12.16 5.10
CA GLU A 55 -31.94 -12.66 6.43
C GLU A 55 -33.21 -12.98 7.19
N VAL A 56 -33.13 -13.99 8.05
CA VAL A 56 -34.25 -14.48 8.86
C VAL A 56 -34.00 -14.04 10.29
N CYS A 57 -34.87 -13.18 10.79
CA CYS A 57 -34.82 -12.70 12.16
C CYS A 57 -36.09 -13.09 12.90
N LEU A 58 -35.94 -13.28 14.20
CA LEU A 58 -37.02 -13.63 15.08
C LEU A 58 -37.63 -12.34 15.62
N THR A 59 -38.96 -12.27 15.63
CA THR A 59 -39.68 -11.14 16.23
C THR A 59 -40.06 -11.49 17.65
N HIS A 60 -40.10 -10.49 18.53
CA HIS A 60 -40.62 -10.65 19.87
C HIS A 60 -42.08 -10.19 19.92
N GLU A 61 -42.87 -10.87 20.75
CA GLU A 61 -44.26 -10.50 21.05
C GLU A 61 -44.36 -9.02 21.44
N ASP A 62 -45.39 -8.35 20.92
CA ASP A 62 -45.69 -6.93 21.15
C ASP A 62 -44.58 -5.94 20.77
N SER A 63 -43.45 -6.44 20.26
CA SER A 63 -42.31 -5.61 19.88
C SER A 63 -42.36 -5.28 18.40
N ARG A 64 -41.95 -4.06 18.09
CA ARG A 64 -41.59 -3.64 16.73
C ARG A 64 -40.07 -3.68 16.53
N GLU A 65 -39.33 -3.96 17.59
CA GLU A 65 -37.88 -4.04 17.62
C GLU A 65 -37.42 -5.44 17.22
N ILE A 66 -36.44 -5.50 16.33
CA ILE A 66 -35.79 -6.74 15.87
C ILE A 66 -34.30 -6.62 16.21
N ASP A 67 -33.80 -7.62 16.93
CA ASP A 67 -32.37 -7.78 17.19
C ASP A 67 -31.66 -8.26 15.92
N ILE A 68 -30.71 -7.45 15.46
CA ILE A 68 -29.86 -7.66 14.29
C ILE A 68 -28.38 -7.82 14.66
N SER A 69 -28.05 -8.00 15.95
CA SER A 69 -26.65 -8.16 16.43
C SER A 69 -25.92 -9.34 15.78
N GLY A 70 -26.64 -10.36 15.30
CA GLY A 70 -26.08 -11.50 14.57
C GLY A 70 -25.78 -11.24 13.09
N ILE A 71 -26.06 -10.03 12.58
CA ILE A 71 -26.02 -9.69 11.15
C ILE A 71 -24.94 -8.61 10.94
N GLU A 72 -23.71 -9.01 10.62
CA GLU A 72 -22.55 -8.12 10.44
C GLU A 72 -22.45 -7.38 9.08
N ASN A 73 -22.21 -6.06 9.07
CA ASN A 73 -21.90 -5.24 7.87
C ASN A 73 -23.04 -5.08 6.85
N PHE A 74 -24.23 -4.62 7.29
CA PHE A 74 -25.40 -4.51 6.42
C PHE A 74 -26.09 -3.16 6.40
N GLY A 75 -26.53 -2.74 5.21
CA GLY A 75 -27.53 -1.70 5.03
C GLY A 75 -28.90 -2.32 4.87
N ILE A 76 -29.71 -2.34 5.94
CA ILE A 76 -31.07 -2.93 5.89
C ILE A 76 -31.97 -2.00 5.07
N LEU A 77 -32.63 -2.54 4.05
CA LEU A 77 -33.50 -1.75 3.16
C LEU A 77 -34.93 -1.71 3.65
N TYR A 78 -35.49 -2.90 3.87
CA TYR A 78 -36.86 -3.11 4.28
C TYR A 78 -36.99 -4.47 4.94
N ALA A 79 -38.05 -4.63 5.73
CA ALA A 79 -38.43 -5.91 6.32
C ALA A 79 -39.77 -6.36 5.75
N GLU A 80 -39.93 -7.66 5.52
CA GLU A 80 -41.26 -8.27 5.37
C GLU A 80 -41.68 -8.79 6.74
N TYR A 81 -42.64 -8.07 7.33
CA TYR A 81 -43.10 -8.28 8.69
C TYR A 81 -44.52 -8.87 8.69
N PRO A 82 -44.75 -10.00 9.37
CA PRO A 82 -46.09 -10.59 9.45
C PRO A 82 -46.98 -9.74 10.37
N ILE A 83 -48.14 -9.32 9.84
CA ILE A 83 -49.16 -8.59 10.60
C ILE A 83 -50.53 -9.18 10.26
N GLY A 84 -50.78 -10.41 10.70
CA GLY A 84 -52.11 -11.02 10.73
C GLY A 84 -52.82 -11.25 9.39
N LYS A 85 -52.20 -11.01 8.24
CA LYS A 85 -52.72 -11.36 6.91
C LYS A 85 -51.62 -11.87 5.99
N SER A 86 -51.94 -12.91 5.21
CA SER A 86 -51.14 -13.41 4.09
C SER A 86 -51.62 -12.74 2.80
N PRO A 87 -50.74 -12.14 1.97
CA PRO A 87 -49.27 -12.17 2.02
C PRO A 87 -48.64 -11.12 2.95
N ARG A 88 -47.38 -11.36 3.35
CA ARG A 88 -46.57 -10.43 4.17
C ARG A 88 -46.35 -9.11 3.42
N GLU A 89 -46.46 -7.98 4.12
CA GLU A 89 -46.24 -6.65 3.55
C GLU A 89 -44.80 -6.18 3.79
N ARG A 90 -44.23 -5.47 2.81
CA ARG A 90 -42.95 -4.79 2.96
C ARG A 90 -43.12 -3.53 3.81
N ARG A 91 -42.20 -3.31 4.74
CA ARG A 91 -42.18 -2.17 5.66
C ARG A 91 -40.80 -1.53 5.70
N ASN A 92 -40.79 -0.22 5.90
CA ASN A 92 -39.56 0.50 6.19
C ASN A 92 -39.04 0.08 7.56
N VAL A 93 -37.73 0.18 7.73
CA VAL A 93 -37.04 -0.07 9.00
C VAL A 93 -36.45 1.24 9.50
N ILE A 94 -36.47 1.46 10.81
CA ILE A 94 -35.91 2.62 11.49
C ILE A 94 -34.78 2.09 12.37
N PRO A 95 -33.50 2.41 12.10
CA PRO A 95 -32.42 1.99 12.98
C PRO A 95 -32.54 2.70 14.33
N ILE A 96 -32.58 1.94 15.42
CA ILE A 96 -32.54 2.47 16.78
C ILE A 96 -31.09 2.62 17.23
N ASP A 97 -30.32 1.54 17.06
CA ASP A 97 -28.88 1.48 17.32
C ASP A 97 -28.19 0.51 16.33
N ASN A 98 -26.97 0.07 16.64
CA ASN A 98 -26.20 -0.81 15.76
C ASN A 98 -26.72 -2.26 15.74
N ASP A 99 -27.45 -2.66 16.78
CA ASP A 99 -27.88 -4.04 17.02
C ASP A 99 -29.40 -4.20 16.97
N THR A 100 -30.15 -3.10 16.84
CA THR A 100 -31.62 -3.11 16.91
C THR A 100 -32.23 -2.18 15.85
N ILE A 101 -33.23 -2.70 15.15
CA ILE A 101 -34.10 -1.92 14.25
C ILE A 101 -35.54 -1.95 14.71
N GLU A 102 -36.29 -0.89 14.43
CA GLU A 102 -37.73 -0.82 14.60
C GLU A 102 -38.44 -0.93 13.25
N ILE A 103 -39.52 -1.71 13.15
CA ILE A 103 -40.36 -1.75 11.97
C ILE A 103 -41.33 -0.56 11.98
N ASP A 104 -41.38 0.20 10.89
CA ASP A 104 -42.31 1.32 10.70
C ASP A 104 -43.74 0.81 10.47
N THR A 105 -44.39 0.44 11.57
CA THR A 105 -45.77 -0.05 11.62
C THR A 105 -46.45 0.45 12.89
N THR A 106 -47.76 0.68 12.79
CA THR A 106 -48.63 0.97 13.94
C THR A 106 -49.19 -0.30 14.58
N LEU A 107 -48.96 -1.45 13.95
CA LEU A 107 -49.41 -2.77 14.41
C LEU A 107 -48.19 -3.58 14.83
N SER A 108 -48.19 -4.06 16.07
CA SER A 108 -47.29 -5.14 16.52
C SER A 108 -47.72 -6.46 15.86
N PRO A 109 -46.81 -7.45 15.73
CA PRO A 109 -47.20 -8.75 15.21
C PRO A 109 -48.29 -9.31 16.13
N ALA A 110 -49.38 -9.82 15.53
CA ALA A 110 -50.44 -10.41 16.32
C ALA A 110 -49.90 -11.69 16.93
N ASP A 111 -50.13 -11.90 18.23
CA ASP A 111 -49.67 -13.07 18.97
C ASP A 111 -49.67 -14.33 18.11
N ALA A 112 -48.49 -14.89 17.94
CA ALA A 112 -48.41 -16.31 17.69
C ALA A 112 -49.14 -17.02 18.84
N ASP A 113 -49.83 -18.13 18.57
CA ASP A 113 -50.73 -18.79 19.53
C ASP A 113 -50.08 -18.79 20.93
N SER A 114 -50.67 -18.06 21.89
CA SER A 114 -50.15 -18.02 23.26
C SER A 114 -50.89 -19.09 24.07
N GLY A 115 -50.12 -19.89 24.79
CA GLY A 115 -50.63 -20.97 25.63
C GLY A 115 -50.18 -20.78 27.07
N VAL A 116 -51.06 -21.16 27.99
CA VAL A 116 -50.70 -21.30 29.40
C VAL A 116 -50.23 -22.73 29.63
N LEU A 117 -49.01 -22.90 30.14
CA LEU A 117 -48.51 -24.22 30.50
C LEU A 117 -49.25 -24.76 31.72
N THR A 118 -49.53 -26.06 31.72
CA THR A 118 -50.03 -26.74 32.92
C THR A 118 -48.93 -26.89 33.96
N GLY A 119 -49.29 -26.95 35.24
CA GLY A 119 -48.37 -27.25 36.33
C GLY A 119 -47.51 -26.07 36.80
N THR A 120 -46.42 -26.38 37.49
CA THR A 120 -45.44 -25.43 38.04
C THR A 120 -44.12 -25.59 37.30
N VAL A 121 -43.61 -24.51 36.70
CA VAL A 121 -42.34 -24.51 35.99
C VAL A 121 -41.27 -23.85 36.87
N THR A 122 -40.11 -24.47 37.02
CA THR A 122 -39.02 -23.96 37.86
C THR A 122 -37.81 -23.63 37.00
N PHE A 123 -37.49 -22.35 36.93
CA PHE A 123 -36.29 -21.83 36.29
C PHE A 123 -35.15 -21.85 37.30
N THR A 124 -34.01 -22.47 36.98
CA THR A 124 -32.84 -22.47 37.88
C THR A 124 -31.85 -21.41 37.41
N ALA A 125 -31.64 -20.36 38.21
CA ALA A 125 -30.66 -19.31 37.93
C ALA A 125 -29.26 -19.91 37.67
N GLY A 126 -28.59 -19.44 36.63
CA GLY A 126 -27.28 -19.95 36.21
C GLY A 126 -27.32 -21.31 35.51
N SER A 127 -28.51 -21.84 35.18
CA SER A 127 -28.70 -23.11 34.48
C SER A 127 -29.54 -22.94 33.20
N THR A 128 -29.30 -23.81 32.21
CA THR A 128 -30.20 -23.99 31.06
C THR A 128 -31.32 -24.99 31.36
N ALA A 129 -31.20 -25.79 32.42
CA ALA A 129 -32.21 -26.79 32.75
C ALA A 129 -33.42 -26.15 33.42
N VAL A 130 -34.61 -26.50 32.92
CA VAL A 130 -35.91 -26.12 33.49
C VAL A 130 -36.65 -27.38 33.87
N THR A 131 -37.16 -27.42 35.11
CA THR A 131 -37.92 -28.56 35.63
C THR A 131 -39.37 -28.16 35.85
N GLY A 132 -40.28 -29.11 35.61
CA GLY A 132 -41.71 -28.96 35.78
C GLY A 132 -42.25 -29.88 36.86
N SER A 133 -43.31 -29.47 37.54
CA SER A 133 -44.11 -30.32 38.42
C SER A 133 -45.58 -30.22 37.99
N GLY A 134 -46.17 -31.35 37.57
CA GLY A 134 -47.52 -31.37 37.00
C GLY A 134 -47.65 -30.72 35.63
N THR A 135 -46.54 -30.50 34.92
CA THR A 135 -46.49 -29.96 33.56
C THR A 135 -46.63 -31.07 32.52
N THR A 136 -46.98 -30.72 31.28
CA THR A 136 -46.99 -31.66 30.15
C THR A 136 -46.20 -31.12 28.95
N PHE A 137 -44.93 -30.78 29.17
CA PHE A 137 -44.08 -30.11 28.17
C PHE A 137 -44.01 -30.82 26.82
N THR A 138 -44.06 -32.16 26.76
CA THR A 138 -44.00 -32.88 25.47
C THR A 138 -45.23 -32.71 24.58
N THR A 139 -46.36 -32.28 25.15
CA THR A 139 -47.60 -31.99 24.42
C THR A 139 -47.87 -30.49 24.30
N GLU A 140 -47.31 -29.71 25.22
CA GLU A 140 -47.50 -28.27 25.30
C GLU A 140 -46.35 -27.48 24.71
N LEU A 141 -45.19 -28.07 24.45
CA LEU A 141 -44.00 -27.34 23.99
C LEU A 141 -43.27 -28.15 22.93
N ALA A 142 -42.60 -27.44 22.03
CA ALA A 142 -41.63 -27.99 21.10
C ALA A 142 -40.26 -27.33 21.31
N ALA A 143 -39.23 -27.87 20.65
CA ALA A 143 -37.99 -27.12 20.49
C ALA A 143 -38.26 -25.80 19.74
N ASP A 144 -37.43 -24.79 20.00
CA ASP A 144 -37.52 -23.42 19.49
C ASP A 144 -38.70 -22.57 20.00
N TYR A 145 -39.59 -23.14 20.83
CA TYR A 145 -40.60 -22.33 21.53
C TYR A 145 -39.96 -21.45 22.60
N HIS A 146 -40.67 -20.39 22.99
CA HIS A 146 -40.21 -19.47 24.02
C HIS A 146 -41.08 -19.58 25.26
N ILE A 147 -40.42 -19.62 26.42
CA ILE A 147 -41.08 -19.62 27.73
C ILE A 147 -40.54 -18.49 28.58
N ARG A 148 -41.41 -17.89 29.38
CA ARG A 148 -41.05 -16.85 30.33
C ARG A 148 -41.77 -17.08 31.65
N LYS A 149 -41.07 -16.79 32.73
CA LYS A 149 -41.67 -16.70 34.05
C LYS A 149 -42.72 -15.58 34.10
N SER A 150 -43.90 -15.83 34.61
CA SER A 150 -45.02 -14.89 34.75
C SER A 150 -44.62 -13.54 35.37
N THR A 151 -43.64 -13.54 36.29
CA THR A 151 -43.11 -12.34 36.95
C THR A 151 -41.84 -11.77 36.31
N GLY A 152 -41.27 -12.46 35.33
CA GLY A 152 -40.04 -12.05 34.62
C GLY A 152 -40.35 -11.27 33.35
N SER A 153 -39.38 -10.49 32.88
CA SER A 153 -39.48 -9.76 31.61
C SER A 153 -38.79 -10.49 30.44
N ARG A 154 -37.95 -11.49 30.73
CA ARG A 154 -37.09 -12.15 29.74
C ARG A 154 -37.67 -13.46 29.23
N TRP A 155 -37.78 -13.58 27.91
CA TRP A 155 -38.08 -14.85 27.23
C TRP A 155 -36.83 -15.73 27.12
N TYR A 156 -37.04 -17.04 27.22
CA TYR A 156 -36.00 -18.04 27.05
C TYR A 156 -36.39 -19.02 25.95
N ARG A 157 -35.48 -19.27 25.00
CA ARG A 157 -35.71 -20.23 23.92
C ARG A 157 -35.51 -21.65 24.44
N ILE A 158 -36.41 -22.57 24.09
CA ILE A 158 -36.29 -23.99 24.41
C ILE A 158 -35.37 -24.64 23.38
N ALA A 159 -34.16 -25.04 23.78
CA ALA A 159 -33.27 -25.84 22.95
C ALA A 159 -33.81 -27.27 22.73
N SER A 160 -34.43 -27.87 23.75
CA SER A 160 -35.07 -29.17 23.61
C SER A 160 -36.04 -29.48 24.76
N VAL A 161 -37.11 -30.22 24.47
CA VAL A 161 -37.99 -30.81 25.49
C VAL A 161 -37.53 -32.25 25.75
N THR A 162 -37.02 -32.52 26.95
CA THR A 162 -36.42 -33.84 27.28
C THR A 162 -37.43 -34.81 27.88
N SER A 163 -38.47 -34.30 28.55
CA SER A 163 -39.60 -35.08 29.07
C SER A 163 -40.80 -34.17 29.37
N ALA A 164 -41.93 -34.73 29.80
CA ALA A 164 -43.11 -33.96 30.20
C ALA A 164 -42.84 -32.95 31.34
N THR A 165 -41.78 -33.15 32.11
CA THR A 165 -41.41 -32.34 33.29
C THR A 165 -39.99 -31.80 33.22
N ALA A 166 -39.32 -31.87 32.07
CA ALA A 166 -37.98 -31.32 31.92
C ALA A 166 -37.73 -30.82 30.50
N LEU A 167 -37.08 -29.67 30.39
CA LEU A 167 -36.61 -29.09 29.13
C LEU A 167 -35.26 -28.40 29.34
N VAL A 168 -34.58 -28.08 28.24
CA VAL A 168 -33.31 -27.38 28.20
C VAL A 168 -33.50 -26.10 27.40
N LEU A 169 -33.07 -24.98 27.96
CA LEU A 169 -33.04 -23.67 27.32
C LEU A 169 -31.78 -23.51 26.46
N ALA A 170 -31.86 -22.67 25.43
CA ALA A 170 -30.71 -22.31 24.61
C ALA A 170 -29.75 -21.37 25.38
N GLU A 171 -30.31 -20.49 26.22
CA GLU A 171 -29.55 -19.59 27.08
C GLU A 171 -29.65 -19.98 28.56
N VAL A 172 -28.63 -19.59 29.33
CA VAL A 172 -28.62 -19.74 30.78
C VAL A 172 -29.64 -18.80 31.43
N CYS A 173 -30.48 -19.32 32.31
CA CYS A 173 -31.44 -18.52 33.08
C CYS A 173 -30.72 -17.50 33.97
N ARG A 174 -31.14 -16.24 33.96
CA ARG A 174 -30.56 -15.17 34.78
C ARG A 174 -30.96 -15.29 36.25
N GLY A 175 -30.14 -14.69 37.12
CA GLY A 175 -30.34 -14.70 38.57
C GLY A 175 -31.72 -14.22 39.02
N GLU A 176 -32.22 -13.16 38.38
CA GLU A 176 -33.51 -12.53 38.67
C GLU A 176 -34.73 -13.37 38.27
N ASP A 177 -34.57 -14.29 37.31
CA ASP A 177 -35.64 -15.15 36.81
C ASP A 177 -35.68 -16.53 37.52
N GLY A 178 -34.78 -16.79 38.47
CA GLY A 178 -34.75 -18.03 39.22
C GLY A 178 -35.99 -18.28 40.09
N GLY A 179 -36.32 -19.55 40.31
CA GLY A 179 -37.38 -20.01 41.22
C GLY A 179 -38.56 -20.67 40.50
N ALA A 180 -39.45 -21.23 41.31
CA ALA A 180 -40.69 -21.86 40.85
C ALA A 180 -41.71 -20.79 40.44
N ASP A 181 -42.44 -21.07 39.36
CA ASP A 181 -43.54 -20.29 38.87
C ASP A 181 -44.81 -21.14 38.86
N THR A 182 -45.74 -20.74 39.71
CA THR A 182 -47.02 -21.44 39.94
C THR A 182 -48.18 -20.71 39.28
N ALA A 183 -47.96 -19.50 38.76
CA ALA A 183 -48.92 -18.77 37.96
C ALA A 183 -48.79 -19.19 36.49
N SER A 184 -49.83 -18.93 35.69
CA SER A 184 -49.94 -19.24 34.27
C SER A 184 -48.69 -18.87 33.47
N VAL A 185 -47.71 -19.77 33.42
CA VAL A 185 -46.48 -19.60 32.67
C VAL A 185 -46.88 -19.46 31.22
N THR A 186 -46.65 -18.28 30.66
CA THR A 186 -46.99 -17.99 29.27
C THR A 186 -45.93 -18.63 28.39
N ALA A 187 -46.37 -19.44 27.44
CA ALA A 187 -45.55 -19.99 26.38
C ALA A 187 -46.04 -19.42 25.04
N TYR A 188 -45.12 -18.99 24.19
CA TYR A 188 -45.43 -18.59 22.82
C TYR A 188 -45.09 -19.72 21.86
N TYR A 189 -46.04 -19.98 20.97
CA TYR A 189 -46.01 -21.05 20.01
C TYR A 189 -45.83 -20.41 18.64
N ASP A 190 -44.61 -20.54 18.11
CA ASP A 190 -44.13 -20.01 16.83
C ASP A 190 -43.61 -18.55 16.90
N GLU A 191 -42.33 -18.37 16.62
CA GLU A 191 -41.81 -17.01 16.40
C GLU A 191 -42.24 -16.58 15.01
N GLU A 192 -43.00 -15.49 14.91
CA GLU A 192 -43.26 -14.90 13.62
C GLU A 192 -41.93 -14.39 13.04
N VAL A 193 -41.41 -15.10 12.03
CA VAL A 193 -40.15 -14.72 11.38
C VAL A 193 -40.33 -13.37 10.68
N ALA A 194 -39.42 -12.41 10.89
CA ALA A 194 -39.25 -11.27 10.00
C ALA A 194 -38.22 -11.61 8.92
N TYR A 195 -38.50 -11.27 7.66
CA TYR A 195 -37.49 -11.35 6.60
C TYR A 195 -36.86 -9.98 6.40
N LEU A 196 -35.58 -9.84 6.73
CA LEU A 196 -34.83 -8.61 6.49
C LEU A 196 -34.17 -8.68 5.12
N PHE A 197 -34.35 -7.63 4.32
CA PHE A 197 -33.67 -7.51 3.02
C PHE A 197 -32.50 -6.55 3.18
N CYS A 198 -31.31 -7.13 3.27
CA CYS A 198 -30.07 -6.43 3.55
C CYS A 198 -29.29 -6.18 2.27
N LYS A 199 -28.77 -4.97 2.08
CA LYS A 199 -27.67 -4.71 1.16
C LYS A 199 -26.40 -5.26 1.78
N LYS A 200 -25.83 -6.28 1.13
CA LYS A 200 -24.48 -6.76 1.42
C LYS A 200 -23.55 -6.24 0.34
N ASN A 201 -22.29 -6.01 0.73
CA ASN A 201 -21.24 -5.92 -0.26
C ASN A 201 -21.18 -7.24 -1.03
N HIS A 202 -20.95 -7.12 -2.32
CA HIS A 202 -20.59 -8.26 -3.11
C HIS A 202 -19.30 -8.88 -2.56
N LYS A 203 -19.23 -10.20 -2.66
CA LYS A 203 -18.02 -10.97 -2.41
C LYS A 203 -17.64 -11.73 -3.68
N LEU A 204 -16.34 -11.81 -3.92
CA LEU A 204 -15.74 -12.82 -4.79
C LEU A 204 -15.63 -14.12 -3.98
N ALA A 205 -15.62 -15.26 -4.66
CA ALA A 205 -15.32 -16.51 -3.99
C ALA A 205 -13.87 -16.46 -3.52
N ASP A 206 -13.66 -16.50 -2.20
CA ASP A 206 -12.33 -16.63 -1.63
C ASP A 206 -11.79 -18.00 -2.01
N GLY A 207 -10.64 -18.04 -2.68
CA GLY A 207 -9.98 -19.27 -3.06
C GLY A 207 -9.32 -19.86 -1.83
N GLY A 208 -10.08 -20.47 -0.92
CA GLY A 208 -9.54 -21.01 0.32
C GLY A 208 -8.35 -21.93 0.04
N THR A 209 -7.26 -21.77 0.78
CA THR A 209 -6.09 -22.66 0.69
C THR A 209 -6.28 -23.84 1.61
N LEU A 210 -6.15 -25.07 1.08
CA LEU A 210 -6.11 -26.25 1.94
C LEU A 210 -4.80 -26.32 2.73
N THR A 211 -4.88 -26.61 4.02
CA THR A 211 -3.71 -26.97 4.80
C THR A 211 -3.14 -28.32 4.34
N GLY A 212 -1.84 -28.53 4.55
CA GLY A 212 -1.17 -29.81 4.26
C GLY A 212 -0.75 -30.04 2.80
N THR A 213 -0.27 -31.25 2.53
CA THR A 213 0.20 -31.68 1.20
C THR A 213 -0.82 -32.60 0.57
N VAL A 214 -1.21 -32.33 -0.67
CA VAL A 214 -2.17 -33.15 -1.42
C VAL A 214 -1.42 -33.90 -2.52
N THR A 215 -1.66 -35.21 -2.65
CA THR A 215 -1.04 -36.05 -3.68
C THR A 215 -2.07 -36.48 -4.71
N PHE A 216 -1.82 -36.09 -5.96
CA PHE A 216 -2.59 -36.51 -7.13
C PHE A 216 -1.90 -37.71 -7.77
N THR A 217 -2.65 -38.79 -8.03
CA THR A 217 -2.12 -39.97 -8.73
C THR A 217 -2.77 -40.09 -10.11
N SER A 218 -1.96 -40.04 -11.17
CA SER A 218 -2.43 -40.16 -12.55
C SER A 218 -3.31 -41.39 -12.76
N GLY A 219 -4.47 -41.20 -13.40
CA GLY A 219 -5.44 -42.27 -13.65
C GLY A 219 -6.29 -42.66 -12.43
N SER A 220 -6.06 -42.07 -11.26
CA SER A 220 -6.83 -42.33 -10.03
C SER A 220 -7.85 -41.20 -9.78
N THR A 221 -9.00 -41.54 -9.20
CA THR A 221 -9.92 -40.57 -8.58
C THR A 221 -9.63 -40.35 -7.09
N ALA A 222 -8.87 -41.24 -6.45
CA ALA A 222 -8.53 -41.12 -5.05
C ALA A 222 -7.38 -40.11 -4.87
N ILE A 223 -7.58 -39.20 -3.91
CA ILE A 223 -6.61 -38.20 -3.49
C ILE A 223 -6.24 -38.47 -2.03
N SER A 224 -4.94 -38.49 -1.75
CA SER A 224 -4.40 -38.61 -0.40
C SER A 224 -3.78 -37.30 0.05
N GLY A 225 -4.14 -36.85 1.25
CA GLY A 225 -3.59 -35.69 1.93
C GLY A 225 -2.67 -36.08 3.08
N ALA A 226 -1.69 -35.23 3.39
CA ALA A 226 -0.85 -35.32 4.58
C ALA A 226 -0.87 -33.98 5.32
N GLY A 227 -1.34 -33.98 6.58
CA GLY A 227 -1.54 -32.75 7.34
C GLY A 227 -2.68 -31.87 6.83
N THR A 228 -3.60 -32.44 6.04
CA THR A 228 -4.80 -31.80 5.53
C THR A 228 -5.97 -31.96 6.50
N ALA A 229 -6.98 -31.10 6.40
CA ALA A 229 -8.22 -31.18 7.18
C ALA A 229 -9.46 -31.18 6.27
N PHE A 230 -9.51 -32.11 5.29
CA PHE A 230 -10.54 -32.12 4.25
C PHE A 230 -11.99 -32.08 4.75
N THR A 231 -12.33 -32.68 5.91
CA THR A 231 -13.74 -32.67 6.38
C THR A 231 -14.20 -31.31 6.89
N THR A 232 -13.27 -30.44 7.27
CA THR A 232 -13.56 -29.09 7.74
C THR A 232 -13.26 -28.03 6.70
N GLU A 233 -12.31 -28.29 5.80
CA GLU A 233 -11.86 -27.34 4.78
C GLU A 233 -12.59 -27.50 3.44
N LEU A 234 -13.21 -28.65 3.18
CA LEU A 234 -13.91 -28.94 1.93
C LEU A 234 -15.33 -29.41 2.20
N VAL A 235 -16.18 -29.19 1.21
CA VAL A 235 -17.49 -29.83 1.10
C VAL A 235 -17.54 -30.69 -0.16
N VAL A 236 -18.42 -31.69 -0.17
CA VAL A 236 -18.64 -32.48 -1.39
C VAL A 236 -19.14 -31.56 -2.51
N GLY A 237 -18.52 -31.66 -3.68
CA GLY A 237 -18.78 -30.77 -4.81
C GLY A 237 -17.78 -29.62 -4.95
N SER A 238 -16.97 -29.33 -3.92
CA SER A 238 -15.84 -28.40 -4.04
C SER A 238 -14.95 -28.77 -5.22
N ARG A 239 -14.37 -27.77 -5.88
CA ARG A 239 -13.40 -28.00 -6.94
C ARG A 239 -12.00 -27.72 -6.41
N ILE A 240 -11.05 -28.57 -6.79
CA ILE A 240 -9.65 -28.45 -6.39
C ILE A 240 -8.76 -28.52 -7.63
N LYS A 241 -7.62 -27.84 -7.57
CA LYS A 241 -6.63 -27.80 -8.65
C LYS A 241 -5.23 -27.78 -8.05
N LYS A 242 -4.35 -28.62 -8.60
CA LYS A 242 -2.91 -28.61 -8.27
C LYS A 242 -2.30 -27.24 -8.64
N SER A 243 -1.44 -26.69 -7.79
CA SER A 243 -0.80 -25.37 -7.95
C SER A 243 -0.10 -25.23 -9.31
N SER A 244 0.62 -26.28 -9.71
CA SER A 244 1.35 -26.38 -10.98
C SER A 244 0.51 -26.91 -12.16
N GLY A 245 -0.71 -27.37 -11.89
CA GLY A 245 -1.59 -27.97 -12.88
C GLY A 245 -2.45 -26.95 -13.62
N THR A 246 -3.14 -27.40 -14.67
CA THR A 246 -4.21 -26.64 -15.34
C THR A 246 -5.59 -27.30 -15.18
N ASN A 247 -5.64 -28.55 -14.75
CA ASN A 247 -6.90 -29.29 -14.62
C ASN A 247 -7.58 -29.04 -13.28
N ILE A 248 -8.87 -28.71 -13.33
CA ILE A 248 -9.73 -28.54 -12.16
C ILE A 248 -10.53 -29.83 -11.97
N TYR A 249 -10.52 -30.35 -10.73
CA TYR A 249 -11.19 -31.58 -10.35
C TYR A 249 -12.34 -31.28 -9.38
N ARG A 250 -13.45 -32.03 -9.46
CA ARG A 250 -14.58 -31.90 -8.53
C ARG A 250 -14.57 -33.01 -7.48
N VAL A 251 -14.63 -32.67 -6.20
CA VAL A 251 -14.72 -33.59 -5.07
C VAL A 251 -16.07 -34.32 -5.13
N ALA A 252 -16.03 -35.64 -5.29
CA ALA A 252 -17.20 -36.52 -5.30
C ALA A 252 -17.58 -37.00 -3.89
N SER A 253 -16.61 -37.28 -3.03
CA SER A 253 -16.82 -37.64 -1.63
C SER A 253 -15.58 -37.35 -0.78
N ILE A 254 -15.77 -37.06 0.50
CA ILE A 254 -14.68 -36.88 1.46
C ILE A 254 -14.71 -38.08 2.41
N THR A 255 -13.66 -38.89 2.42
CA THR A 255 -13.59 -40.14 3.19
C THR A 255 -13.02 -39.89 4.58
N SER A 256 -12.05 -38.98 4.70
CA SER A 256 -11.43 -38.55 5.97
C SER A 256 -10.74 -37.20 5.79
N ASN A 257 -10.13 -36.67 6.86
CA ASN A 257 -9.29 -35.46 6.79
C ASN A 257 -8.13 -35.56 5.80
N THR A 258 -7.72 -36.77 5.43
CA THR A 258 -6.57 -37.06 4.58
C THR A 258 -6.92 -37.88 3.34
N ALA A 259 -8.20 -38.09 3.04
CA ALA A 259 -8.61 -38.84 1.87
C ALA A 259 -9.92 -38.32 1.28
N LEU A 260 -9.93 -38.09 -0.03
CA LEU A 260 -11.13 -37.75 -0.79
C LEU A 260 -11.15 -38.46 -2.14
N VAL A 261 -12.30 -38.48 -2.79
CA VAL A 261 -12.50 -39.06 -4.12
C VAL A 261 -13.00 -37.97 -5.06
N LEU A 262 -12.48 -37.95 -6.29
CA LEU A 262 -12.84 -37.02 -7.36
C LEU A 262 -13.87 -37.62 -8.32
N THR A 263 -14.58 -36.74 -9.02
CA THR A 263 -15.58 -37.12 -10.04
C THR A 263 -14.91 -37.62 -11.33
N SER A 264 -13.66 -37.22 -11.59
CA SER A 264 -12.88 -37.62 -12.76
C SER A 264 -11.47 -38.03 -12.36
N THR A 265 -10.85 -38.92 -13.12
CA THR A 265 -9.48 -39.37 -12.87
C THR A 265 -8.46 -38.25 -13.10
N CYS A 266 -7.42 -38.21 -12.27
CA CYS A 266 -6.33 -37.24 -12.39
C CYS A 266 -5.58 -37.44 -13.71
N LYS A 267 -5.23 -36.35 -14.38
CA LYS A 267 -4.42 -36.35 -15.60
C LYS A 267 -2.94 -36.57 -15.27
N ALA A 268 -2.21 -37.14 -16.23
CA ALA A 268 -0.79 -37.43 -16.06
C ALA A 268 0.06 -36.19 -15.72
N ALA A 269 -0.31 -35.02 -16.27
CA ALA A 269 0.35 -33.75 -15.99
C ALA A 269 0.29 -33.33 -14.51
N ASP A 270 -0.68 -33.83 -13.76
CA ASP A 270 -0.87 -33.44 -12.35
C ASP A 270 -0.29 -34.48 -11.38
N ASN A 271 0.35 -35.56 -11.84
CA ASN A 271 0.88 -36.61 -10.96
C ASN A 271 1.90 -36.06 -9.93
N GLY A 272 1.82 -36.55 -8.69
CA GLY A 272 2.75 -36.21 -7.59
C GLY A 272 2.12 -35.42 -6.44
N ALA A 273 2.93 -35.21 -5.40
CA ALA A 273 2.59 -34.38 -4.25
C ALA A 273 2.70 -32.89 -4.58
N ASP A 274 1.87 -32.08 -3.93
CA ASP A 274 1.87 -30.63 -4.06
C ASP A 274 1.59 -29.97 -2.71
N THR A 275 2.34 -28.92 -2.40
CA THR A 275 2.25 -28.17 -1.15
C THR A 275 1.41 -26.91 -1.32
N VAL A 276 0.36 -26.81 -0.49
CA VAL A 276 -0.40 -25.60 -0.05
C VAL A 276 -0.39 -24.41 -1.03
N SER A 277 -0.98 -24.60 -2.20
CA SER A 277 -1.65 -23.53 -2.98
C SER A 277 -2.71 -24.20 -3.84
N LEU A 278 -3.54 -25.01 -3.17
CA LEU A 278 -4.67 -25.65 -3.82
C LEU A 278 -5.82 -24.65 -3.75
N THR A 279 -6.06 -23.90 -4.84
CA THR A 279 -7.20 -23.00 -4.95
C THR A 279 -8.48 -23.83 -4.93
N ILE A 280 -9.29 -23.69 -3.87
CA ILE A 280 -10.65 -24.21 -3.85
C ILE A 280 -11.49 -23.32 -4.77
N PHE A 281 -12.13 -23.90 -5.78
CA PHE A 281 -13.21 -23.21 -6.47
C PHE A 281 -14.52 -23.66 -5.84
N TYR A 282 -15.15 -22.75 -5.12
CA TYR A 282 -16.49 -22.94 -4.64
C TYR A 282 -17.50 -22.97 -5.79
N ASP A 283 -18.73 -23.42 -5.52
CA ASP A 283 -19.75 -23.54 -6.56
C ASP A 283 -20.11 -22.16 -7.14
N LYS A 284 -20.82 -22.16 -8.28
CA LYS A 284 -21.26 -20.94 -8.99
C LYS A 284 -22.04 -19.92 -8.13
N ASP A 285 -22.42 -20.32 -6.92
CA ASP A 285 -23.27 -19.57 -5.99
C ASP A 285 -22.46 -18.84 -4.89
N ASP A 286 -21.13 -18.97 -4.89
CA ASP A 286 -20.28 -18.35 -3.86
C ASP A 286 -19.83 -16.93 -4.21
N THR A 287 -19.68 -16.63 -5.51
CA THR A 287 -19.66 -15.23 -5.95
C THR A 287 -21.08 -14.70 -5.96
N THR A 288 -21.24 -13.50 -5.43
CA THR A 288 -22.53 -12.80 -5.44
C THR A 288 -22.71 -11.93 -6.68
N LEU A 289 -21.71 -11.89 -7.57
CA LEU A 289 -21.68 -11.03 -8.76
C LEU A 289 -22.38 -11.70 -9.94
N ASP A 290 -23.15 -10.92 -10.70
CA ASP A 290 -23.62 -11.30 -12.03
C ASP A 290 -22.57 -11.04 -13.13
N SER A 291 -22.87 -11.43 -14.37
CA SER A 291 -21.91 -11.32 -15.47
C SER A 291 -21.48 -9.89 -15.82
N ASP A 292 -22.33 -8.90 -15.58
CA ASP A 292 -22.02 -7.50 -15.87
C ASP A 292 -21.27 -6.87 -14.69
N GLU A 293 -21.62 -7.24 -13.46
CA GLU A 293 -20.90 -6.87 -12.23
C GLU A 293 -19.48 -7.45 -12.22
N GLU A 294 -19.28 -8.73 -12.57
CA GLU A 294 -17.94 -9.34 -12.71
C GLU A 294 -17.06 -8.57 -13.71
N LYS A 295 -17.64 -8.16 -14.84
CA LYS A 295 -16.90 -7.35 -15.83
C LYS A 295 -16.57 -5.96 -15.30
N ALA A 296 -17.48 -5.34 -14.55
CA ALA A 296 -17.24 -4.05 -13.93
C ALA A 296 -16.07 -4.15 -12.93
N VAL A 297 -16.04 -5.20 -12.11
CA VAL A 297 -14.93 -5.46 -11.17
C VAL A 297 -13.60 -5.59 -11.90
N ILE A 298 -13.50 -6.49 -12.90
CA ILE A 298 -12.25 -6.72 -13.65
C ILE A 298 -11.76 -5.45 -14.35
N VAL A 299 -12.65 -4.72 -15.04
CA VAL A 299 -12.22 -3.52 -15.79
C VAL A 299 -11.90 -2.38 -14.83
N GLY A 300 -12.63 -2.25 -13.73
CA GLY A 300 -12.39 -1.25 -12.69
C GLY A 300 -11.06 -1.45 -11.99
N SER A 301 -10.74 -2.69 -11.59
CA SER A 301 -9.47 -3.01 -10.94
C SER A 301 -8.28 -2.78 -11.86
N VAL A 302 -8.34 -3.23 -13.12
CA VAL A 302 -7.31 -2.94 -14.13
C VAL A 302 -7.12 -1.45 -14.34
N ALA A 303 -8.21 -0.68 -14.48
CA ALA A 303 -8.15 0.77 -14.67
C ALA A 303 -7.49 1.46 -13.47
N THR A 304 -7.89 1.09 -12.26
CA THR A 304 -7.37 1.66 -11.01
C THR A 304 -5.91 1.30 -10.79
N ALA A 305 -5.52 0.04 -11.00
CA ALA A 305 -4.12 -0.37 -10.97
C ALA A 305 -3.28 0.45 -11.94
N ALA A 306 -3.72 0.57 -13.20
CA ALA A 306 -3.02 1.36 -14.21
C ALA A 306 -2.86 2.84 -13.81
N LEU A 307 -3.90 3.46 -13.24
CA LEU A 307 -3.84 4.83 -12.74
C LEU A 307 -2.87 4.98 -11.55
N THR A 308 -2.86 4.01 -10.63
CA THR A 308 -1.91 3.94 -9.51
C THR A 308 -0.47 3.88 -10.01
N TYR A 309 -0.17 3.02 -10.99
CA TYR A 309 1.16 2.95 -11.60
C TYR A 309 1.58 4.27 -12.26
N ILE A 310 0.68 4.92 -13.00
CA ILE A 310 0.95 6.23 -13.61
C ILE A 310 1.25 7.29 -12.53
N ASN A 311 0.55 7.27 -11.40
CA ASN A 311 0.81 8.19 -10.29
C ASN A 311 2.18 7.92 -9.64
N ASN A 312 2.62 6.67 -9.55
CA ASN A 312 3.97 6.31 -9.12
C ASN A 312 5.03 6.86 -10.09
N ILE A 313 4.84 6.71 -11.41
CA ILE A 313 5.74 7.30 -12.41
C ILE A 313 5.80 8.84 -12.28
N ARG A 314 4.65 9.51 -12.12
CA ARG A 314 4.61 10.97 -11.91
C ARG A 314 5.40 11.39 -10.67
N THR A 315 5.34 10.59 -9.62
CA THR A 315 6.13 10.79 -8.41
C THR A 315 7.62 10.70 -8.73
N HIS A 316 8.07 9.67 -9.46
CA HIS A 316 9.47 9.56 -9.89
C HIS A 316 9.95 10.70 -10.79
N ILE A 317 9.11 11.21 -11.70
CA ILE A 317 9.43 12.39 -12.53
C ILE A 317 9.60 13.63 -11.65
N LYS A 318 8.73 13.83 -10.66
CA LYS A 318 8.83 14.95 -9.70
C LYS A 318 10.14 14.87 -8.91
N GLU A 319 10.50 13.69 -8.42
CA GLU A 319 11.77 13.48 -7.72
C GLU A 319 12.99 13.68 -8.63
N ALA A 320 12.93 13.23 -9.89
CA ALA A 320 13.98 13.47 -10.88
C ALA A 320 14.16 14.97 -11.17
N THR A 321 13.06 15.73 -11.21
CA THR A 321 13.09 17.20 -11.37
C THR A 321 13.78 17.85 -10.16
N THR A 322 13.46 17.42 -8.94
CA THR A 322 14.16 17.89 -7.73
C THR A 322 15.66 17.60 -7.79
N LEU A 323 16.06 16.41 -8.25
CA LEU A 323 17.47 16.05 -8.41
C LEU A 323 18.18 16.91 -9.48
N LEU A 324 17.50 17.28 -10.57
CA LEU A 324 18.05 18.19 -11.57
C LEU A 324 18.33 19.59 -11.00
N ASN A 325 17.45 20.11 -10.13
CA ASN A 325 17.69 21.37 -9.43
C ASN A 325 18.92 21.27 -8.51
N THR A 326 19.16 20.10 -7.90
CA THR A 326 20.39 19.86 -7.13
C THR A 326 21.63 19.84 -8.03
N VAL A 327 21.55 19.26 -9.24
CA VAL A 327 22.66 19.31 -10.21
C VAL A 327 22.96 20.75 -10.62
N ASP A 328 21.93 21.55 -10.88
CA ASP A 328 22.08 22.98 -11.22
C ASP A 328 22.82 23.74 -10.11
N ALA A 329 22.40 23.57 -8.85
CA ALA A 329 23.09 24.17 -7.70
C ALA A 329 24.58 23.73 -7.60
N VAL A 330 24.87 22.45 -7.82
CA VAL A 330 26.25 21.93 -7.81
C VAL A 330 27.09 22.53 -8.95
N ILE A 331 26.49 22.76 -10.13
CA ILE A 331 27.16 23.42 -11.26
C ILE A 331 27.46 24.88 -10.95
N VAL A 332 26.53 25.59 -10.30
CA VAL A 332 26.76 26.98 -9.83
C VAL A 332 27.92 27.04 -8.84
N ASP A 333 27.94 26.16 -7.83
CA ASP A 333 29.05 26.07 -6.87
C ASP A 333 30.39 25.77 -7.56
N MET A 334 30.38 24.89 -8.57
CA MET A 334 31.56 24.57 -9.37
C MET A 334 32.06 25.80 -10.14
N ALA A 335 31.16 26.58 -10.75
CA ALA A 335 31.50 27.81 -11.46
C ALA A 335 32.11 28.87 -10.52
N ASP A 336 31.61 28.99 -9.30
CA ASP A 336 32.17 29.87 -8.27
C ASP A 336 33.59 29.46 -7.86
N ARG A 337 33.83 28.16 -7.72
CA ARG A 337 35.18 27.60 -7.41
C ARG A 337 36.17 27.90 -8.53
N LEU A 338 35.77 27.68 -9.78
CA LEU A 338 36.61 27.99 -10.93
C LEU A 338 36.89 29.50 -11.04
N SER A 339 35.90 30.35 -10.76
CA SER A 339 36.08 31.80 -10.73
C SER A 339 37.10 32.24 -9.67
N LYS A 340 37.09 31.63 -8.49
CA LYS A 340 38.10 31.85 -7.45
C LYS A 340 39.49 31.39 -7.89
N ALA A 341 39.61 30.23 -8.53
CA ALA A 341 40.87 29.74 -9.06
C ALA A 341 41.49 30.73 -10.08
N ILE A 342 40.67 31.24 -11.01
CA ILE A 342 41.07 32.26 -11.99
C ILE A 342 41.53 33.54 -11.28
N SER A 343 40.82 33.97 -10.24
CA SER A 343 41.21 35.14 -9.45
C SER A 343 42.58 34.95 -8.80
N TYR A 344 42.86 33.79 -8.19
CA TYR A 344 44.17 33.52 -7.59
C TYR A 344 45.30 33.51 -8.62
N MET A 345 45.09 32.90 -9.79
CA MET A 345 46.08 32.91 -10.87
C MET A 345 46.35 34.33 -11.39
N THR A 346 45.30 35.14 -11.52
CA THR A 346 45.41 36.54 -11.97
C THR A 346 46.22 37.35 -10.97
N THR A 347 45.89 37.28 -9.68
CA THR A 347 46.66 37.96 -8.62
C THR A 347 48.11 37.50 -8.58
N GLY A 348 48.35 36.19 -8.66
CA GLY A 348 49.71 35.64 -8.71
C GLY A 348 50.50 36.15 -9.90
N SER A 349 49.89 36.25 -11.09
CA SER A 349 50.55 36.75 -12.29
C SER A 349 50.91 38.24 -12.21
N ALA A 350 50.04 39.05 -11.60
CA ALA A 350 50.30 40.47 -11.38
C ALA A 350 51.48 40.68 -10.42
N GLN A 351 51.51 39.91 -9.32
CA GLN A 351 52.61 39.98 -8.35
C GLN A 351 53.96 39.56 -8.97
N ILE A 352 53.99 38.53 -9.82
CA ILE A 352 55.21 38.15 -10.56
C ILE A 352 55.68 39.29 -11.47
N ALA A 353 54.75 39.98 -12.14
CA ALA A 353 55.10 41.11 -13.01
C ALA A 353 55.69 42.29 -12.22
N ASP A 354 55.13 42.59 -11.04
CA ASP A 354 55.63 43.64 -10.14
C ASP A 354 57.02 43.30 -9.59
N GLU A 355 57.23 42.06 -9.13
CA GLU A 355 58.52 41.56 -8.65
C GLU A 355 59.58 41.58 -9.76
N ARG A 356 59.20 41.20 -11.00
CA ARG A 356 60.09 41.28 -12.18
C ARG A 356 60.48 42.73 -12.50
N THR A 357 59.52 43.64 -12.53
CA THR A 357 59.77 45.07 -12.79
C THR A 357 60.73 45.67 -11.76
N THR A 358 60.58 45.27 -10.49
CA THR A 358 61.46 45.67 -9.39
C THR A 358 62.88 45.12 -9.57
N ALA A 359 63.01 43.84 -9.96
CA ALA A 359 64.31 43.22 -10.24
C ALA A 359 65.00 43.85 -11.47
N GLU A 360 64.26 44.14 -12.54
CA GLU A 360 64.75 44.86 -13.73
C GLU A 360 65.32 46.23 -13.35
N THR A 361 64.59 47.00 -12.54
CA THR A 361 65.04 48.31 -12.03
C THR A 361 66.34 48.19 -11.21
N ALA A 362 66.46 47.18 -10.36
CA ALA A 362 67.68 46.95 -9.57
C ALA A 362 68.88 46.58 -10.47
N ILE A 363 68.67 45.76 -11.51
CA ILE A 363 69.70 45.39 -12.50
C ILE A 363 70.16 46.60 -13.33
N ASP A 364 69.23 47.48 -13.73
CA ASP A 364 69.58 48.74 -14.39
C ASP A 364 70.45 49.61 -13.47
N GLY A 365 70.15 49.62 -12.17
CA GLY A 365 70.97 50.27 -11.14
C GLY A 365 72.38 49.69 -11.04
N VAL A 366 72.55 48.36 -11.13
CA VAL A 366 73.87 47.69 -11.20
C VAL A 366 74.66 48.20 -12.40
N SER A 367 74.02 48.21 -13.57
CA SER A 367 74.66 48.67 -14.82
C SER A 367 75.12 50.13 -14.70
N ALA A 368 74.28 51.00 -14.12
CA ALA A 368 74.63 52.39 -13.86
C ALA A 368 75.78 52.55 -12.85
N GLY A 369 75.81 51.74 -11.78
CA GLY A 369 76.89 51.73 -10.80
C GLY A 369 78.24 51.31 -11.41
N ILE A 370 78.25 50.26 -12.23
CA ILE A 370 79.44 49.80 -12.95
C ILE A 370 79.97 50.89 -13.88
N ASN A 371 79.10 51.56 -14.65
CA ASN A 371 79.51 52.64 -15.54
C ASN A 371 80.14 53.81 -14.77
N ARG A 372 79.57 54.21 -13.63
CA ARG A 372 80.17 55.24 -12.76
C ARG A 372 81.54 54.81 -12.22
N ALA A 373 81.69 53.57 -11.79
CA ALA A 373 82.98 53.04 -11.35
C ALA A 373 84.04 53.06 -12.48
N LEU A 374 83.64 52.75 -13.72
CA LEU A 374 84.51 52.83 -14.89
C LEU A 374 84.93 54.28 -15.20
N ASP A 375 83.99 55.23 -15.12
CA ASP A 375 84.26 56.66 -15.31
C ASP A 375 85.24 57.19 -14.24
N ASP A 376 85.04 56.82 -12.97
CA ASP A 376 85.94 57.19 -11.86
C ASP A 376 87.35 56.64 -12.06
N LEU A 377 87.49 55.37 -12.48
CA LEU A 377 88.80 54.77 -12.77
C LEU A 377 89.48 55.46 -13.95
N ALA A 378 88.73 55.77 -15.02
CA ALA A 378 89.24 56.48 -16.18
C ALA A 378 89.73 57.89 -15.81
N LEU A 379 88.98 58.61 -14.97
CA LEU A 379 89.42 59.90 -14.43
C LEU A 379 90.69 59.75 -13.59
N GLY A 380 90.75 58.76 -12.69
CA GLY A 380 91.91 58.45 -11.88
C GLY A 380 93.17 58.16 -12.71
N GLU A 381 93.04 57.43 -13.81
CA GLU A 381 94.15 57.13 -14.75
C GLU A 381 94.81 58.40 -15.28
N THR A 382 94.04 59.47 -15.51
CA THR A 382 94.59 60.75 -16.00
C THR A 382 95.50 61.47 -15.00
N TYR A 383 95.49 61.07 -13.72
CA TYR A 383 96.32 61.65 -12.67
C TYR A 383 97.62 60.86 -12.43
N ILE A 384 97.69 59.60 -12.86
CA ILE A 384 98.88 58.76 -12.74
C ILE A 384 100.09 59.47 -13.40
N ASN A 385 101.21 59.53 -12.68
CA ASN A 385 102.48 60.19 -13.08
C ASN A 385 102.48 61.74 -13.06
N LYS A 386 101.47 62.39 -12.47
CA LYS A 386 101.52 63.84 -12.19
C LYS A 386 102.03 64.10 -10.77
N VAL A 387 102.86 65.12 -10.58
CA VAL A 387 103.33 65.53 -9.25
C VAL A 387 102.16 66.22 -8.54
N SER A 388 101.50 65.51 -7.64
CA SER A 388 100.38 66.02 -6.86
C SER A 388 100.85 67.01 -5.80
N TYR A 389 100.45 68.28 -5.93
CA TYR A 389 100.57 69.26 -4.85
C TYR A 389 99.36 69.10 -3.91
N GLY A 390 99.48 68.20 -2.93
CA GLY A 390 98.59 68.18 -1.75
C GLY A 390 97.54 67.05 -1.65
N GLY A 391 97.68 65.92 -2.35
CA GLY A 391 96.78 64.78 -2.18
C GLY A 391 97.22 63.50 -2.90
N ASN A 392 96.41 62.43 -2.83
CA ASN A 392 96.60 61.17 -3.57
C ASN A 392 95.35 60.85 -4.40
N PRO A 393 95.06 61.63 -5.46
CA PRO A 393 93.81 61.54 -6.22
C PRO A 393 93.62 60.16 -6.86
N GLU A 394 94.70 59.48 -7.26
CA GLU A 394 94.63 58.12 -7.81
C GLU A 394 94.02 57.14 -6.80
N SER A 395 94.44 57.23 -5.54
CA SER A 395 93.86 56.42 -4.46
C SER A 395 92.41 56.79 -4.18
N ASP A 396 92.05 58.08 -4.21
CA ASP A 396 90.69 58.54 -3.92
C ASP A 396 89.69 58.05 -4.98
N TYR A 397 90.03 58.15 -6.27
CA TYR A 397 89.20 57.62 -7.36
C TYR A 397 89.09 56.09 -7.33
N GLY A 398 90.16 55.37 -6.96
CA GLY A 398 90.10 53.92 -6.73
C GLY A 398 89.13 53.55 -5.60
N VAL A 399 89.09 54.33 -4.52
CA VAL A 399 88.14 54.13 -3.41
C VAL A 399 86.70 54.43 -3.85
N TYR A 400 86.46 55.48 -4.64
CA TYR A 400 85.12 55.76 -5.18
C TYR A 400 84.63 54.65 -6.10
N ALA A 401 85.45 54.19 -7.05
CA ALA A 401 85.12 53.08 -7.91
C ALA A 401 84.81 51.79 -7.11
N SER A 402 85.58 51.50 -6.06
CA SER A 402 85.30 50.35 -5.18
C SER A 402 83.97 50.49 -4.44
N LYS A 403 83.60 51.69 -3.99
CA LYS A 403 82.30 51.94 -3.35
C LYS A 403 81.14 51.77 -4.32
N GLU A 404 81.28 52.24 -5.56
CA GLU A 404 80.26 52.07 -6.60
C GLU A 404 80.09 50.59 -7.00
N LEU A 405 81.17 49.81 -7.09
CA LEU A 405 81.08 48.36 -7.30
C LEU A 405 80.44 47.62 -6.13
N GLN A 406 80.69 48.05 -4.89
CA GLN A 406 80.02 47.49 -3.71
C GLN A 406 78.52 47.77 -3.76
N ALA A 407 78.11 49.01 -4.05
CA ALA A 407 76.71 49.38 -4.23
C ALA A 407 76.04 48.58 -5.36
N ALA A 408 76.73 48.39 -6.49
CA ALA A 408 76.27 47.55 -7.59
C ALA A 408 76.08 46.08 -7.16
N THR A 409 76.98 45.56 -6.32
CA THR A 409 76.86 44.19 -5.78
C THR A 409 75.66 44.05 -4.83
N GLU A 410 75.41 45.06 -3.99
CA GLU A 410 74.23 45.08 -3.09
C GLU A 410 72.92 45.11 -3.90
N LEU A 411 72.86 45.92 -4.96
CA LEU A 411 71.71 45.96 -5.88
C LEU A 411 71.53 44.62 -6.61
N LEU A 412 72.61 43.94 -7.00
CA LEU A 412 72.54 42.60 -7.61
C LEU A 412 71.98 41.56 -6.62
N GLN A 413 72.40 41.61 -5.36
CA GLN A 413 71.86 40.72 -4.32
C GLN A 413 70.38 41.00 -4.06
N GLN A 414 69.96 42.27 -4.05
CA GLN A 414 68.55 42.65 -3.95
C GLN A 414 67.75 42.11 -5.14
N ALA A 415 68.22 42.30 -6.38
CA ALA A 415 67.60 41.73 -7.58
C ALA A 415 67.47 40.20 -7.49
N GLY A 416 68.53 39.53 -7.04
CA GLY A 416 68.52 38.09 -6.79
C GLY A 416 67.49 37.68 -5.73
N SER A 417 67.34 38.46 -4.66
CA SER A 417 66.33 38.23 -3.62
C SER A 417 64.90 38.38 -4.16
N TYR A 418 64.63 39.37 -5.02
CA TYR A 418 63.32 39.54 -5.66
C TYR A 418 63.01 38.37 -6.61
N MET A 419 63.98 37.93 -7.41
CA MET A 419 63.78 36.76 -8.29
C MET A 419 63.62 35.44 -7.50
N ALA A 420 64.26 35.32 -6.34
CA ALA A 420 64.08 34.17 -5.45
C ALA A 420 62.72 34.19 -4.73
N LEU A 421 62.07 35.36 -4.62
CA LEU A 421 60.76 35.49 -3.97
C LEU A 421 59.60 34.84 -4.73
N HIS A 422 59.86 34.27 -5.92
CA HIS A 422 58.97 33.40 -6.72
C HIS A 422 58.20 32.33 -5.91
N SER A 423 58.59 32.05 -4.67
CA SER A 423 57.79 31.34 -3.66
C SER A 423 56.33 31.85 -3.52
N THR A 424 56.06 33.13 -3.77
CA THR A 424 54.71 33.72 -3.73
C THR A 424 53.83 33.20 -4.87
N SER A 425 54.39 33.06 -6.07
CA SER A 425 53.70 32.43 -7.22
C SER A 425 53.31 30.98 -6.95
N GLY A 426 54.15 30.23 -6.22
CA GLY A 426 53.85 28.87 -5.78
C GLY A 426 52.58 28.81 -4.93
N ARG A 427 52.41 29.74 -3.98
CA ARG A 427 51.23 29.80 -3.11
C ARG A 427 49.93 30.05 -3.88
N TYR A 428 49.92 30.98 -4.83
CA TYR A 428 48.72 31.22 -5.64
C TYR A 428 48.39 30.05 -6.55
N SER A 429 49.40 29.37 -7.10
CA SER A 429 49.20 28.13 -7.87
C SER A 429 48.64 27.01 -6.99
N GLU A 430 49.09 26.87 -5.75
CA GLU A 430 48.54 25.89 -4.79
C GLU A 430 47.08 26.20 -4.43
N TYR A 431 46.74 27.46 -4.21
CA TYR A 431 45.35 27.88 -3.95
C TYR A 431 44.45 27.62 -5.15
N ALA A 432 44.87 27.99 -6.36
CA ALA A 432 44.14 27.69 -7.58
C ALA A 432 43.97 26.17 -7.77
N GLY A 433 45.03 25.39 -7.54
CA GLY A 433 44.99 23.93 -7.62
C GLY A 433 44.00 23.30 -6.63
N ARG A 434 43.92 23.83 -5.40
CA ARG A 434 42.92 23.40 -4.41
C ARG A 434 41.50 23.66 -4.87
N GLU A 435 41.21 24.86 -5.37
CA GLU A 435 39.87 25.22 -5.85
C GLU A 435 39.45 24.36 -7.06
N ILE A 436 40.39 24.08 -7.99
CA ILE A 436 40.14 23.16 -9.13
C ILE A 436 39.86 21.74 -8.63
N SER A 437 40.61 21.25 -7.64
CA SER A 437 40.37 19.91 -7.06
C SER A 437 38.98 19.81 -6.42
N LEU A 438 38.54 20.85 -5.71
CA LEU A 438 37.19 20.93 -5.15
C LEU A 438 36.11 20.97 -6.25
N ALA A 439 36.33 21.74 -7.31
CA ALA A 439 35.44 21.78 -8.49
C ALA A 439 35.30 20.40 -9.14
N ASN A 440 36.39 19.63 -9.26
CA ASN A 440 36.35 18.25 -9.74
C ASN A 440 35.53 17.32 -8.81
N GLY A 441 35.59 17.53 -7.49
CA GLY A 441 34.74 16.84 -6.53
C GLY A 441 33.25 17.07 -6.79
N LEU A 442 32.85 18.32 -7.02
CA LEU A 442 31.48 18.72 -7.36
C LEU A 442 31.02 18.11 -8.70
N LEU A 443 31.89 18.06 -9.71
CA LEU A 443 31.59 17.42 -11.00
C LEU A 443 31.26 15.92 -10.85
N ASN A 444 32.02 15.20 -10.01
CA ASN A 444 31.77 13.80 -9.71
C ASN A 444 30.43 13.61 -8.98
N GLN A 445 30.09 14.51 -8.05
CA GLN A 445 28.80 14.52 -7.38
C GLN A 445 27.64 14.75 -8.36
N ALA A 446 27.73 15.77 -9.22
CA ALA A 446 26.74 16.06 -10.25
C ALA A 446 26.54 14.85 -11.18
N SER A 447 27.63 14.20 -11.60
CA SER A 447 27.58 12.98 -12.42
C SER A 447 26.87 11.83 -11.72
N GLY A 448 27.06 11.66 -10.41
CA GLY A 448 26.35 10.68 -9.59
C GLY A 448 24.84 10.95 -9.53
N ILE A 449 24.45 12.21 -9.37
CA ILE A 449 23.03 12.62 -9.35
C ILE A 449 22.38 12.42 -10.73
N LEU A 450 23.07 12.76 -11.82
CA LEU A 450 22.56 12.57 -13.19
C LEU A 450 22.27 11.10 -13.52
N ARG A 451 23.04 10.15 -12.98
CA ARG A 451 22.73 8.70 -13.11
C ARG A 451 21.41 8.35 -12.43
N GLN A 452 21.13 8.90 -11.25
CA GLN A 452 19.86 8.71 -10.56
C GLN A 452 18.69 9.32 -11.35
N VAL A 453 18.87 10.53 -11.90
CA VAL A 453 17.87 11.17 -12.78
C VAL A 453 17.57 10.28 -13.98
N THR A 454 18.60 9.76 -14.65
CA THR A 454 18.46 8.89 -15.82
C THR A 454 17.67 7.62 -15.49
N SER A 455 17.99 6.98 -14.35
CA SER A 455 17.25 5.80 -13.88
C SER A 455 15.77 6.12 -13.65
N ARG A 456 15.43 7.22 -12.97
CA ARG A 456 14.02 7.62 -12.73
C ARG A 456 13.28 8.01 -14.02
N LEU A 457 13.95 8.68 -14.95
CA LEU A 457 13.34 9.10 -16.23
C LEU A 457 13.17 7.95 -17.22
N SER A 458 13.93 6.86 -17.10
CA SER A 458 13.74 5.69 -17.97
C SER A 458 12.32 5.10 -17.88
N LEU A 459 11.67 5.23 -16.73
CA LEU A 459 10.28 4.82 -16.50
C LEU A 459 9.25 5.76 -17.17
N ALA A 460 9.63 7.01 -17.44
CA ALA A 460 8.71 8.03 -17.95
C ALA A 460 8.34 7.83 -19.42
N GLY A 461 9.21 7.21 -20.22
CA GLY A 461 9.05 7.09 -21.67
C GLY A 461 7.76 6.40 -22.12
N ALA A 462 7.19 5.53 -21.28
CA ALA A 462 5.98 4.78 -21.61
C ALA A 462 4.68 5.44 -21.07
N THR A 463 4.77 6.52 -20.29
CA THR A 463 3.63 7.11 -19.56
C THR A 463 2.49 7.55 -20.46
N ASN A 464 2.77 8.15 -21.63
CA ASN A 464 1.73 8.75 -22.47
C ASN A 464 0.80 7.71 -23.09
N SER A 465 1.34 6.60 -23.61
CA SER A 465 0.55 5.50 -24.16
C SER A 465 -0.25 4.80 -23.07
N TYR A 466 0.36 4.55 -21.90
CA TYR A 466 -0.36 3.96 -20.76
C TYR A 466 -1.45 4.86 -20.22
N GLN A 467 -1.23 6.17 -20.15
CA GLN A 467 -2.25 7.10 -19.68
C GLN A 467 -3.47 7.11 -20.59
N ALA A 468 -3.28 7.10 -21.91
CA ALA A 468 -4.39 6.98 -22.84
C ALA A 468 -5.16 5.66 -22.66
N TRP A 469 -4.43 4.54 -22.50
CA TRP A 469 -5.03 3.23 -22.28
C TRP A 469 -5.77 3.13 -20.94
N ALA A 470 -5.17 3.57 -19.84
CA ALA A 470 -5.77 3.58 -18.50
C ALA A 470 -7.05 4.42 -18.46
N ASN A 471 -7.04 5.60 -19.09
CA ASN A 471 -8.23 6.44 -19.23
C ASN A 471 -9.32 5.75 -20.06
N ASN A 472 -8.97 4.98 -21.08
CA ASN A 472 -9.93 4.20 -21.85
C ASN A 472 -10.54 3.06 -21.00
N GLN A 473 -9.73 2.32 -20.23
CA GLN A 473 -10.23 1.31 -19.30
C GLN A 473 -11.17 1.91 -18.26
N TYR A 474 -10.80 3.05 -17.68
CA TYR A 474 -11.67 3.77 -16.75
C TYR A 474 -12.99 4.21 -17.40
N ALA A 475 -12.95 4.66 -18.66
CA ALA A 475 -14.17 5.01 -19.39
C ALA A 475 -15.06 3.78 -19.67
N ILE A 476 -14.47 2.60 -19.90
CA ILE A 476 -15.22 1.33 -20.03
C ILE A 476 -15.83 0.94 -18.69
N TYR A 477 -15.07 1.04 -17.60
CA TYR A 477 -15.54 0.81 -16.23
C TYR A 477 -16.75 1.68 -15.89
N GLN A 478 -16.67 2.99 -16.14
CA GLN A 478 -17.78 3.94 -15.93
C GLN A 478 -19.02 3.66 -16.79
N ARG A 479 -18.88 2.96 -17.92
CA ARG A 479 -20.04 2.46 -18.70
C ARG A 479 -20.60 1.17 -18.10
N ALA A 480 -19.74 0.30 -17.56
CA ALA A 480 -20.16 -0.90 -16.87
C ALA A 480 -20.95 -0.56 -15.59
N LEU A 481 -20.47 0.37 -14.77
CA LEU A 481 -21.16 0.87 -13.58
C LEU A 481 -22.58 1.38 -13.91
N ARG A 482 -22.72 2.24 -14.93
CA ARG A 482 -24.03 2.74 -15.36
C ARG A 482 -24.97 1.65 -15.90
N LYS A 483 -24.44 0.52 -16.35
CA LYS A 483 -25.24 -0.61 -16.83
C LYS A 483 -25.77 -1.46 -15.67
N ILE A 484 -24.96 -1.63 -14.61
CA ILE A 484 -25.34 -2.38 -13.42
C ILE A 484 -26.21 -1.58 -12.46
N GLU A 485 -26.20 -0.25 -12.54
CA GLU A 485 -27.08 0.65 -11.78
C GLU A 485 -28.55 0.35 -12.13
N LYS A 486 -29.13 -0.63 -11.42
CA LYS A 486 -30.52 -1.01 -11.58
C LYS A 486 -31.35 0.13 -11.04
N THR A 487 -32.07 0.82 -11.92
CA THR A 487 -33.13 1.73 -11.52
C THR A 487 -34.10 0.89 -10.68
N PRO A 488 -34.37 1.23 -9.40
CA PRO A 488 -35.27 0.45 -8.58
C PRO A 488 -36.67 0.55 -9.19
N VAL A 489 -37.03 -0.44 -10.02
CA VAL A 489 -38.38 -0.60 -10.50
C VAL A 489 -39.15 -1.18 -9.33
N TRP A 490 -39.60 -0.30 -8.45
CA TRP A 490 -40.69 -0.60 -7.55
C TRP A 490 -41.89 -0.88 -8.45
N LYS A 491 -42.09 -2.15 -8.82
CA LYS A 491 -43.41 -2.60 -9.22
C LYS A 491 -44.27 -2.37 -7.99
N GLU A 492 -45.02 -1.27 -7.98
CA GLU A 492 -46.19 -1.15 -7.14
C GLU A 492 -46.88 -2.51 -7.18
N TYR A 493 -47.10 -3.12 -6.01
CA TYR A 493 -47.98 -4.28 -5.95
C TYR A 493 -49.28 -3.89 -6.66
N PRO A 494 -49.92 -4.81 -7.41
CA PRO A 494 -51.27 -4.57 -7.91
C PRO A 494 -52.10 -4.09 -6.72
N LYS A 495 -52.57 -2.84 -6.79
CA LYS A 495 -53.60 -2.35 -5.89
C LYS A 495 -54.86 -3.12 -6.30
N ASP A 496 -55.21 -4.13 -5.51
CA ASP A 496 -56.55 -4.73 -5.56
C ASP A 496 -57.60 -3.72 -5.06
#